data_AF-S0P2Z5-F1
#
_entry.id   AF-S0P2Z5-F1
#
_cell.length_a   1.000
_cell.length_b   1.000
_cell.length_c   1.000
_cell.angle_alpha   90.00
_cell.angle_beta   90.00
_cell.angle_gamma   90.00
#
_symmetry.space_group_name_H-M   'P 1'
#
loop_
_entity.id
_entity.type
_entity.pdbx_description
1 polymer ?
#
loop_
_entity_poly.entity_id
_entity_poly.type
_entity_poly.pdbx_seq_one_letter_code
_entity_poly.pdbx_strand_id
1 'polypeptide(L)' 'MRFAKDAGSTFNGVLCGRAIWADGVEVFIQEGEAAAIEWLRTQGKQNVDELNAMLAETATPVTV' A
#
# COMPACT_ATOMS: atom_id res chain seq x y z
N MET A 1 11.33 -1.51 0.06
CA MET A 1 11.56 -2.46 -1.06
C MET A 1 12.81 -2.15 -1.86
N ARG A 2 13.18 -0.88 -2.05
CA ARG A 2 14.45 -0.46 -2.69
C ARG A 2 15.67 -1.21 -2.17
N PHE A 3 15.88 -1.22 -0.85
CA PHE A 3 16.95 -1.98 -0.23
C PHE A 3 16.97 -3.48 -0.60
N ALA A 4 15.81 -4.14 -0.67
CA ALA A 4 15.74 -5.55 -1.06
C ALA A 4 16.16 -5.74 -2.52
N LYS A 5 15.71 -4.86 -3.42
CA LYS A 5 16.11 -4.85 -4.84
C LYS A 5 17.61 -4.60 -4.99
N ASP A 6 18.15 -3.60 -4.30
CA ASP A 6 19.57 -3.24 -4.32
C ASP A 6 20.47 -4.37 -3.78
N ALA A 7 19.94 -5.17 -2.84
CA ALA A 7 20.58 -6.38 -2.32
C ALA A 7 20.42 -7.62 -3.25
N GLY A 8 19.79 -7.48 -4.42
CA GLY A 8 19.61 -8.55 -5.40
C GLY A 8 18.40 -9.46 -5.17
N SER A 9 17.47 -9.10 -4.28
CA SER A 9 16.23 -9.86 -4.09
C SER A 9 15.34 -9.82 -5.34
N THR A 10 14.81 -10.98 -5.72
CA THR A 10 13.87 -11.15 -6.84
C THR A 10 12.43 -11.37 -6.35
N PHE A 11 12.04 -10.74 -5.25
CA PHE A 11 10.69 -10.88 -4.70
C PHE A 11 9.63 -10.48 -5.73
N ASN A 12 8.49 -11.16 -5.69
CA ASN A 12 7.52 -11.11 -6.79
C ASN A 12 6.29 -10.22 -6.54
N GLY A 13 6.24 -9.57 -5.39
CA GLY A 13 5.12 -8.75 -4.96
C GLY A 13 4.98 -8.76 -3.44
N VAL A 14 3.86 -8.23 -2.96
CA VAL A 14 3.52 -8.18 -1.53
C VAL A 14 2.03 -8.38 -1.31
N LEU A 15 1.68 -8.82 -0.10
CA LEU A 15 0.35 -8.69 0.47
C LEU A 15 0.43 -7.70 1.63
N CYS A 16 0.14 -6.43 1.33
CA CYS A 16 0.25 -5.34 2.29
C CYS A 16 -1.15 -4.86 2.74
N GLY A 17 -1.42 -4.96 4.04
CA GLY A 17 -2.68 -4.51 4.64
C GLY A 17 -2.52 -3.20 5.42
N ARG A 18 -2.14 -3.30 6.70
CA ARG A 18 -2.12 -2.19 7.66
C ARG A 18 -1.41 -0.93 7.17
N ALA A 19 -0.31 -1.04 6.42
CA ALA A 19 0.39 0.14 5.92
C ALA A 19 -0.44 0.97 4.91
N ILE A 20 -1.54 0.42 4.39
CA ILE A 20 -2.46 1.11 3.49
C ILE A 20 -3.63 1.73 4.24
N TRP A 21 -4.22 1.01 5.20
CA TRP A 21 -5.53 1.36 5.76
C TRP A 21 -5.59 1.58 7.28
N ALA A 22 -4.51 1.38 8.04
CA ALA A 22 -4.55 1.41 9.50
C ALA A 22 -5.07 2.73 10.08
N ASP A 23 -4.63 3.87 9.54
CA ASP A 23 -5.01 5.19 10.06
C ASP A 23 -6.49 5.52 9.77
N GLY A 24 -7.09 4.89 8.76
CA GLY A 24 -8.53 4.96 8.49
C GLY A 24 -9.39 4.36 9.59
N VAL A 25 -8.84 3.51 10.48
CA VAL A 25 -9.56 2.96 11.64
C VAL A 25 -9.87 4.04 12.65
N GLU A 26 -8.95 4.98 12.89
CA GLU A 26 -9.18 6.09 13.82
C GLU A 26 -10.27 7.03 13.27
N VAL A 27 -10.19 7.38 11.99
CA VAL A 27 -11.22 8.17 11.29
C VAL A 27 -12.59 7.50 11.39
N PHE A 28 -12.65 6.18 11.20
CA PHE A 28 -13.91 5.45 11.35
C PHE A 28 -14.49 5.54 12.77
N ILE A 29 -13.65 5.36 13.80
CA ILE A 29 -14.09 5.39 15.20
C ILE A 29 -14.56 6.80 15.62
N GLN A 30 -13.86 7.84 15.17
CA GLN A 30 -14.09 9.21 15.62
C GLN A 30 -15.12 9.96 14.76
N GLU A 31 -15.14 9.72 13.45
CA GLU A 31 -15.89 10.52 12.47
C GLU A 31 -16.94 9.69 11.71
N GLY A 32 -16.93 8.36 11.87
CA GLY A 32 -17.92 7.45 11.30
C GLY A 32 -17.62 7.00 9.86
N GLU A 33 -18.56 6.23 9.32
CA GLU A 33 -18.39 5.50 8.07
C GLU A 33 -18.13 6.41 6.85
N ALA A 34 -18.89 7.49 6.71
CA ALA A 34 -18.77 8.38 5.55
C ALA A 34 -17.39 9.05 5.47
N ALA A 35 -16.86 9.49 6.61
CA ALA A 35 -15.52 10.07 6.71
C ALA A 35 -14.43 9.03 6.41
N ALA A 36 -14.57 7.81 6.94
CA ALA A 36 -13.64 6.72 6.66
C ALA A 36 -13.62 6.32 5.17
N ILE A 37 -14.79 6.29 4.51
CA ILE A 37 -14.87 6.05 3.07
C ILE A 37 -14.13 7.14 2.29
N GLU A 38 -14.29 8.41 2.67
CA GLU A 38 -13.58 9.51 2.01
C GLU A 38 -12.07 9.44 2.26
N TRP A 39 -11.65 9.08 3.47
CA TRP A 39 -10.25 8.83 3.79
C TRP A 39 -9.66 7.70 2.93
N LEU A 40 -10.40 6.60 2.74
CA LEU A 40 -9.98 5.50 1.86
C LEU A 40 -9.86 5.93 0.40
N ARG A 41 -10.77 6.81 -0.08
CA ARG A 41 -10.73 7.35 -1.46
C ARG A 41 -9.60 8.33 -1.70
N THR A 42 -9.08 8.96 -0.64
CA THR A 42 -8.02 9.97 -0.70
C THR A 42 -6.70 9.40 -0.18
N GLN A 43 -6.44 9.46 1.12
CA GLN A 43 -5.19 9.03 1.72
C GLN A 43 -4.93 7.53 1.54
N GLY A 44 -5.94 6.67 1.75
CA GLY A 44 -5.80 5.23 1.54
C GLY A 44 -5.44 4.90 0.07
N LYS A 45 -6.06 5.61 -0.88
CA LYS A 45 -5.74 5.51 -2.30
C LYS A 45 -4.32 5.99 -2.60
N GLN A 46 -3.89 7.12 -2.04
CA GLN A 46 -2.53 7.62 -2.19
C GLN A 46 -1.50 6.59 -1.68
N ASN A 47 -1.73 6.00 -0.50
CA ASN A 47 -0.85 4.98 0.09
C ASN A 47 -0.65 3.78 -0.86
N VAL A 48 -1.73 3.29 -1.48
CA VAL A 48 -1.63 2.15 -2.41
C VAL A 48 -1.03 2.55 -3.76
N ASP A 49 -1.31 3.76 -4.25
CA ASP A 49 -0.74 4.25 -5.51
C ASP A 49 0.79 4.44 -5.38
N GLU A 50 1.28 4.97 -4.25
CA GLU A 50 2.71 5.05 -3.93
C GLU A 50 3.37 3.67 -3.81
N LEU A 51 2.69 2.71 -3.15
CA LEU A 51 3.14 1.32 -3.08
C LEU A 51 3.25 0.69 -4.48
N ASN A 52 2.24 0.89 -5.33
CA ASN A 52 2.21 0.35 -6.68
C ASN A 52 3.35 0.92 -7.55
N ALA A 53 3.63 2.23 -7.44
CA ALA A 53 4.77 2.83 -8.10
C ALA A 53 6.10 2.20 -7.64
N MET A 54 6.28 1.99 -6.33
CA MET A 54 7.47 1.31 -5.81
C MET A 54 7.57 -0.15 -6.29
N LEU A 55 6.47 -0.88 -6.34
CA LEU A 55 6.44 -2.27 -6.82
C LEU A 55 6.82 -2.37 -8.29
N ALA A 56 6.36 -1.43 -9.13
CA ALA A 56 6.72 -1.38 -10.55
C ALA A 56 8.23 -1.24 -10.78
N GLU A 57 8.95 -0.57 -9.87
CA GLU A 57 10.40 -0.39 -9.93
C GLU A 57 11.20 -1.56 -9.31
N THR A 58 10.61 -2.28 -8.35
CA THR A 58 11.38 -3.16 -7.45
C THR A 58 11.00 -4.64 -7.51
N ALA A 59 9.76 -4.97 -7.83
CA ALA A 59 9.30 -6.37 -7.90
C ALA A 59 9.72 -7.06 -9.20
N THR A 60 9.79 -8.39 -9.17
CA THR A 60 10.11 -9.22 -10.33
C THR A 60 8.87 -10.01 -10.77
N PRO A 61 8.44 -9.94 -12.05
CA PRO A 61 7.29 -10.70 -12.53
C PRO A 61 7.43 -12.20 -12.27
N VAL A 62 6.31 -12.86 -11.93
CA VAL A 62 6.23 -14.32 -11.99
C VAL A 62 5.87 -14.69 -13.43
N THR A 63 6.86 -14.99 -14.26
CA THR A 63 6.62 -15.65 -15.54
C THR A 63 6.69 -17.15 -15.33
N VAL A 64 5.65 -17.87 -15.74
CA VAL A 64 5.67 -19.33 -15.96
C VAL A 64 6.38 -19.66 -17.26
#